data_AF-A0A6M3IZ80-F1
#
_entry.id   AF-A0A6M3IZ80-F1
#
_cell.length_a   1.000
_cell.length_b   1.000
_cell.length_c   1.000
_cell.angle_alpha   90.00
_cell.angle_beta   90.00
_cell.angle_gamma   90.00
#
_symmetry.space_group_name_H-M   'P 1'
#
loop_
_entity.id
_entity.type
_entity.pdbx_description
1 polymer ?
#
loop_
_entity_poly.entity_id
_entity_poly.type
_entity_poly.pdbx_seq_one_letter_code
_entity_poly.pdbx_strand_id
1 'polypeptide(L)'
;MIELTKNQIETLKIIRDREIYFKYKTFSLQYGDECPRLVFLGLIELGQLEGAPRGKWYVLTFAGHVVLAHFLNAETKSASTPADLGAPAI
;
A
#
# COMPACT_ATOMS: atom_id res chain seq x y z
N MET A 1 17.35 -3.21 -2.54
CA MET A 1 16.36 -2.41 -1.79
C MET A 1 15.49 -1.72 -2.83
N ILE A 2 14.17 -1.87 -2.79
CA ILE A 2 13.25 -1.21 -3.74
C ILE A 2 12.87 0.14 -3.13
N GLU A 3 13.14 1.23 -3.84
CA GLU A 3 12.69 2.57 -3.45
C GLU A 3 11.34 2.86 -4.08
N LEU A 4 10.37 3.22 -3.24
CA LEU A 4 9.01 3.57 -3.66
C LEU A 4 8.75 5.05 -3.41
N THR A 5 8.03 5.69 -4.33
CA THR A 5 7.56 7.06 -4.13
C THR A 5 6.47 7.09 -3.06
N LYS A 6 6.21 8.28 -2.49
CA LYS A 6 5.08 8.47 -1.57
C LYS A 6 3.75 8.05 -2.21
N ASN A 7 3.54 8.35 -3.50
CA ASN A 7 2.32 7.97 -4.23
C ASN A 7 2.19 6.46 -4.40
N GLN A 8 3.30 5.75 -4.62
CA GLN A 8 3.32 4.28 -4.69
C GLN A 8 2.95 3.66 -3.35
N ILE A 9 3.50 4.17 -2.25
CA ILE A 9 3.19 3.70 -0.90
C ILE A 9 1.71 3.95 -0.58
N GLU A 10 1.19 5.14 -0.86
CA GLU A 10 -0.24 5.45 -0.68
C GLU A 10 -1.13 4.55 -1.54
N THR A 11 -0.74 4.27 -2.78
CA THR A 11 -1.46 3.33 -3.65
C THR A 11 -1.50 1.92 -3.06
N LEU A 12 -0.39 1.42 -2.51
CA LEU A 12 -0.35 0.12 -1.83
C LEU A 12 -1.24 0.09 -0.57
N LYS A 13 -1.26 1.18 0.23
CA LYS A 13 -2.17 1.31 1.39
C LYS A 13 -3.63 1.22 0.95
N ILE A 14 -4.00 1.95 -0.10
CA ILE A 14 -5.37 1.97 -0.62
C ILE A 14 -5.78 0.60 -1.15
N ILE A 15 -4.90 -0.10 -1.87
CA ILE A 15 -5.18 -1.45 -2.39
C ILE A 15 -5.39 -2.41 -1.21
N ARG A 16 -4.49 -2.43 -0.23
CA ARG A 16 -4.63 -3.24 1.00
C ARG A 16 -5.96 -3.00 1.70
N ASP A 17 -6.29 -1.74 1.96
CA ASP A 17 -7.49 -1.37 2.71
C ASP A 17 -8.75 -1.76 1.92
N ARG A 18 -8.65 -1.85 0.60
CA ARG A 18 -9.75 -2.21 -0.31
C ARG A 18 -9.83 -3.69 -0.64
N GLU A 19 -8.77 -4.48 -0.56
CA GLU A 19 -8.84 -5.94 -0.70
C GLU A 19 -9.89 -6.56 0.22
N ILE A 20 -10.05 -5.98 1.41
CA ILE A 20 -11.04 -6.37 2.42
C ILE A 20 -12.48 -6.11 1.94
N TYR A 21 -12.70 -5.19 0.99
CA TYR A 21 -14.02 -4.74 0.53
C TYR A 21 -14.43 -5.24 -0.88
N PHE A 22 -13.53 -5.83 -1.67
CA PHE A 22 -13.73 -6.02 -3.11
C PHE A 22 -14.31 -7.37 -3.56
N LYS A 23 -15.31 -7.87 -2.84
CA LYS A 23 -16.12 -8.99 -3.36
C LYS A 23 -17.21 -8.55 -4.37
N TYR A 24 -17.61 -7.26 -4.41
CA TYR A 24 -18.83 -6.86 -5.16
C TYR A 24 -18.91 -5.45 -5.81
N LYS A 25 -17.84 -4.62 -5.86
CA LYS A 25 -17.94 -3.32 -6.55
C LYS A 25 -16.75 -3.05 -7.47
N THR A 26 -17.01 -3.00 -8.77
CA THR A 26 -16.11 -2.44 -9.79
C THR A 26 -15.76 -1.00 -9.42
N PHE A 27 -14.49 -0.74 -9.15
CA PHE A 27 -14.03 0.61 -8.85
C PHE A 27 -13.02 1.03 -9.90
N SER A 28 -13.31 2.16 -10.54
CA SER A 28 -12.34 2.90 -11.32
C SER A 28 -11.46 3.67 -10.33
N LEU A 29 -10.31 3.12 -9.95
CA LEU A 29 -9.29 3.92 -9.29
C LEU A 29 -8.73 4.90 -10.34
N GLN A 30 -9.06 6.19 -10.23
CA GLN A 30 -8.27 7.25 -10.83
C GLN A 30 -6.97 7.41 -10.03
N TYR A 31 -6.12 6.39 -10.05
CA TYR A 31 -4.74 6.51 -9.60
C TYR A 31 -3.89 6.37 -10.85
N GLY A 32 -3.58 7.53 -11.42
CA GLY A 32 -2.73 7.68 -12.59
C GLY A 32 -1.36 7.03 -12.35
N ASP A 33 -0.85 6.40 -13.40
CA ASP A 33 0.53 5.96 -13.64
C ASP A 33 1.24 5.01 -12.66
N GLU A 34 0.82 4.88 -11.39
CA GLU A 34 1.56 4.08 -10.40
C GLU A 34 1.21 2.59 -10.46
N CYS A 35 -0.04 2.21 -10.74
CA CYS A 35 -0.45 0.81 -10.79
C CYS A 35 0.36 -0.01 -11.82
N PRO A 36 0.59 0.44 -13.07
CA PRO A 36 1.45 -0.28 -14.01
C PRO A 36 2.87 -0.50 -13.47
N ARG A 37 3.43 0.49 -12.78
CA ARG A 37 4.77 0.38 -12.18
C ARG A 37 4.78 -0.61 -11.02
N LEU A 38 3.77 -0.60 -10.16
CA LEU A 38 3.63 -1.53 -9.05
C LEU A 38 3.39 -2.98 -9.52
N VAL A 39 2.68 -3.17 -10.64
CA VAL A 39 2.55 -4.47 -11.32
C VAL A 39 3.90 -4.92 -11.87
N PHE A 40 4.63 -4.03 -12.55
CA PHE A 40 5.98 -4.32 -13.06
C PHE A 40 6.96 -4.72 -11.96
N LEU A 41 6.85 -4.09 -10.78
CA LEU A 41 7.66 -4.43 -9.60
C LEU A 41 7.18 -5.70 -8.88
N GLY A 42 6.09 -6.33 -9.33
CA GLY A 42 5.52 -7.53 -8.70
C GLY A 42 4.94 -7.28 -7.32
N LEU A 43 4.61 -6.03 -6.97
CA LEU A 43 4.04 -5.66 -5.68
C LEU A 43 2.51 -5.78 -5.67
N ILE A 44 1.89 -5.64 -6.84
CA ILE A 44 0.47 -5.87 -7.04
C ILE A 44 0.23 -6.74 -8.27
N GLU A 45 -0.86 -7.48 -8.29
CA GLU A 45 -1.39 -8.20 -9.43
C GLU A 45 -2.64 -7.51 -9.96
N LEU A 46 -2.81 -7.55 -11.28
CA LEU A 46 -4.00 -7.07 -11.97
C LEU A 46 -4.85 -8.28 -12.37
N GLY A 47 -6.09 -8.32 -11.87
CA GLY A 47 -7.08 -9.29 -12.32
C GLY A 47 -8.19 -8.64 -13.14
N GLN A 48 -8.88 -9.47 -13.92
CA GLN A 48 -10.09 -9.10 -14.67
C GLN A 48 -11.29 -9.84 -14.06
N LEU A 49 -12.40 -9.14 -13.89
CA LEU A 49 -13.65 -9.75 -13.44
C LEU A 49 -14.29 -10.50 -14.60
N GLU A 50 -14.57 -11.79 -14.41
CA GLU A 50 -15.33 -12.59 -15.36
C GLU A 50 -16.72 -11.97 -15.58
N GLY A 51 -17.12 -11.80 -16.83
CA GLY A 51 -18.41 -11.19 -17.19
C GLY A 51 -18.46 -9.66 -17.14
N ALA A 52 -17.40 -8.97 -16.70
CA ALA A 52 -17.32 -7.51 -16.72
C ALA A 52 -16.09 -7.05 -17.53
N PRO A 53 -16.22 -6.80 -18.86
CA PRO A 53 -15.09 -6.50 -19.74
C PRO A 53 -14.31 -5.23 -19.39
N ARG A 54 -14.86 -4.37 -18.52
CA ARG A 54 -14.19 -3.17 -17.98
C ARG A 54 -13.85 -3.29 -16.48
N GLY A 55 -14.20 -4.40 -15.84
CA GLY A 55 -13.97 -4.64 -14.43
C GLY A 55 -12.55 -5.15 -14.19
N LYS A 56 -11.65 -4.25 -13.83
CA LYS A 56 -10.30 -4.58 -13.37
C LYS A 56 -10.23 -4.45 -11.86
N TRP A 57 -9.43 -5.29 -11.22
CA TRP A 57 -9.13 -5.21 -9.80
C TRP A 57 -7.64 -5.39 -9.58
N TYR A 58 -7.13 -4.79 -8.51
CA TYR A 58 -5.75 -4.93 -8.09
C TYR A 58 -5.71 -5.56 -6.71
N VAL A 59 -4.71 -6.41 -6.48
CA VAL A 59 -4.43 -7.04 -5.18
C VAL A 59 -2.93 -6.99 -4.93
N LEU A 60 -2.53 -6.86 -3.69
CA LEU A 60 -1.16 -6.98 -3.24
C LEU A 60 -0.71 -8.43 -3.38
N THR A 61 0.47 -8.61 -3.95
CA THR A 61 1.17 -9.89 -3.86
C THR A 61 1.70 -10.10 -2.44
N PHE A 62 2.25 -11.27 -2.17
CA PHE A 62 3.00 -11.50 -0.94
C PHE A 62 4.14 -10.49 -0.78
N ALA A 63 4.87 -10.17 -1.87
CA ALA A 63 5.94 -9.17 -1.84
C ALA A 63 5.39 -7.76 -1.54
N GLY A 64 4.23 -7.40 -2.12
CA GLY A 64 3.54 -6.13 -1.82
C GLY A 64 3.21 -5.97 -0.34
N HIS A 65 2.67 -7.01 0.28
CA HIS A 65 2.38 -7.03 1.72
C HIS A 65 3.63 -6.85 2.58
N VAL A 66 4.71 -7.57 2.27
CA VAL A 66 5.98 -7.49 3.01
C VAL A 66 6.59 -6.09 2.90
N VAL A 67 6.63 -5.52 1.70
CA VAL A 67 7.17 -4.17 1.46
C VAL A 67 6.34 -3.13 2.21
N LEU A 68 5.02 -3.18 2.09
CA LEU A 68 4.14 -2.23 2.78
C LEU A 68 4.27 -2.33 4.31
N ALA A 69 4.34 -3.55 4.87
CA ALA A 69 4.54 -3.75 6.30
C ALA A 69 5.88 -3.17 6.78
N HIS A 70 6.96 -3.34 6.00
CA HIS A 70 8.25 -2.76 6.32
C HIS A 70 8.19 -1.23 6.37
N PHE A 71 7.52 -0.59 5.39
CA PHE A 71 7.34 0.87 5.39
C PHE A 71 6.56 1.37 6.61
N LEU A 72 5.42 0.74 6.94
CA LEU A 72 4.61 1.13 8.09
C LEU A 72 5.37 0.98 9.42
N ASN A 73 6.17 -0.07 9.54
CA ASN A 73 7.02 -0.29 10.72
C ASN A 73 8.15 0.75 10.82
N ALA A 74 8.69 1.20 9.68
CA ALA A 74 9.69 2.26 9.65
C ALA A 74 9.09 3.63 10.04
N GLU A 75 7.88 3.96 9.58
CA GLU A 75 7.15 5.16 9.99
C GLU A 75 6.90 5.17 11.51
N THR A 76 6.53 4.03 12.08
CA THR A 76 6.24 3.91 13.52
C THR A 76 7.49 4.12 14.39
N LYS A 77 8.67 3.67 13.94
CA LYS A 77 9.94 3.89 14.67
C LYS A 77 10.43 5.34 14.62
N SER A 78 10.03 6.12 13.62
CA SER A 78 10.39 7.53 13.51
C SER A 78 9.51 8.44 14.37
N ALA A 79 8.37 7.95 14.86
CA ALA A 79 7.45 8.70 15.71
C ALA A 79 7.75 8.58 17.21
N SER A 80 8.72 7.74 17.61
CA SER A 80 9.16 7.57 18.99
C SER A 80 10.55 8.19 19.21
N THR A 81 10.64 9.52 19.23
CA THR A 81 11.53 10.14 20.21
C THR A 81 10.85 9.91 21.56
N PRO A 82 11.48 9.24 22.55
CA PRO A 82 10.95 9.33 23.90
C PRO A 82 10.93 10.82 24.24
N ALA A 83 9.75 11.36 24.52
CA ALA A 83 9.63 12.67 25.09
C ALA A 83 10.59 12.71 26.29
N ASP A 84 11.44 13.74 26.33
CA ASP A 84 12.18 14.16 27.50
C ASP A 84 11.30 13.95 28.75
N LEU A 85 11.50 12.83 29.44
CA LEU A 85 11.14 12.73 30.83
C LEU A 85 12.15 13.62 31.51
N GLY A 86 11.78 14.90 31.59
CA GLY A 86 12.56 15.94 32.22
C GLY A 86 13.18 15.41 33.50
N ALA A 87 14.50 15.57 33.60
CA ALA A 87 15.22 15.38 34.84
C ALA A 87 14.43 16.10 35.97
N PRO A 88 13.98 15.40 37.01
CA PRO A 88 13.73 16.08 38.26
C PRO A 88 15.10 16.45 38.83
N ALA A 89 15.40 17.75 38.80
CA ALA A 89 16.42 18.31 39.67
C ALA A 89 15.98 18.09 41.13
N ILE A 90 16.63 17.16 41.84
CA ILE A 90 16.96 17.15 43.28
C ILE A 90 18.10 16.15 43.46
#